data_AF-A0A533X931-F1
#
_entry.id   AF-A0A533X931-F1
#
_cell.length_a   1.000
_cell.length_b   1.000
_cell.length_c   1.000
_cell.angle_alpha   90.00
_cell.angle_beta   90.00
_cell.angle_gamma   90.00
#
_symmetry.space_group_name_H-M   'P 1'
#
loop_
_entity.id
_entity.type
_entity.pdbx_description
1 polymer ?
#
loop_
_entity_poly.entity_id
_entity_poly.type
_entity_poly.pdbx_seq_one_letter_code
_entity_poly.pdbx_strand_id
1 'polypeptide(L)'
;MSESALHRGMKAVVASELSREGYEIIEEPLWPPNRFVFWEAYRPDLLGLVNTDVKEEYALVECETKPRTTRLLTKNIWRVELQSKIDRQPRLRRILVVPRGKLGALDPKLRHFCEIWVADKADILKIPMCLPS
;
A
#
# COMPACT_ATOMS: atom_id res chain seq x y z
N MET A 1 2.29 22.09 1.40
CA MET A 1 2.12 21.66 2.81
C MET A 1 3.26 20.73 3.14
N SER A 2 4.02 20.99 4.21
CA SER A 2 5.11 20.12 4.63
C SER A 2 4.57 18.79 5.15
N GLU A 3 5.21 17.70 4.76
CA GLU A 3 4.93 16.38 5.31
C GLU A 3 5.13 16.35 6.83
N SER A 4 4.19 15.72 7.57
CA SER A 4 4.32 15.56 9.02
C SER A 4 5.37 14.53 9.40
N ALA A 5 6.06 14.71 10.53
CA ALA A 5 7.03 13.74 11.05
C ALA A 5 6.43 12.34 11.29
N LEU A 6 5.13 12.28 11.63
CA LEU A 6 4.41 11.02 11.78
C LEU A 6 4.28 10.29 10.43
N HIS A 7 3.88 11.00 9.38
CA HIS A 7 3.73 10.43 8.04
C HIS A 7 5.06 9.88 7.52
N ARG A 8 6.14 10.65 7.66
CA ARG A 8 7.49 10.22 7.30
C ARG A 8 7.94 8.99 8.09
N GLY A 9 7.67 8.96 9.39
CA GLY A 9 7.99 7.82 10.26
C GLY A 9 7.26 6.55 9.82
N MET A 10 5.97 6.66 9.49
CA MET A 10 5.18 5.55 8.97
C MET A 10 5.77 5.01 7.65
N LYS A 11 6.09 5.89 6.69
CA LYS A 11 6.74 5.48 5.44
C LYS A 11 8.05 4.73 5.70
N ALA A 12 8.91 5.24 6.58
CA ALA A 12 10.18 4.60 6.90
C ALA A 12 10.02 3.19 7.50
N VAL A 13 9.09 3.01 8.44
CA VAL A 13 8.80 1.70 9.04
C VAL A 13 8.26 0.72 7.99
N VAL A 14 7.32 1.16 7.17
CA VAL A 14 6.70 0.33 6.13
C VAL A 14 7.71 -0.04 5.04
N ALA A 15 8.54 0.91 4.62
CA ALA A 15 9.60 0.67 3.64
C ALA A 15 10.61 -0.37 4.16
N SER A 16 11.03 -0.26 5.43
CA SER A 16 11.91 -1.25 6.08
C SER A 16 11.28 -2.64 6.10
N GLU A 17 9.99 -2.72 6.44
CA GLU A 17 9.28 -4.00 6.51
C GLU A 17 9.10 -4.65 5.12
N LEU A 18 8.70 -3.88 4.11
CA LEU A 18 8.62 -4.38 2.73
C LEU A 18 10.00 -4.78 2.19
N SER A 19 11.06 -4.04 2.54
CA SER A 19 12.43 -4.41 2.16
C SER A 19 12.83 -5.78 2.75
N ARG A 20 12.45 -6.06 4.01
CA ARG A 20 12.64 -7.39 4.63
C ARG A 20 11.82 -8.49 3.94
N GLU A 21 10.66 -8.16 3.39
CA GLU A 21 9.86 -9.05 2.55
C GLU A 21 10.43 -9.22 1.13
N GLY A 22 11.55 -8.56 0.80
CA GLY A 22 12.28 -8.70 -0.46
C GLY A 22 11.85 -7.73 -1.56
N TYR A 23 11.11 -6.66 -1.21
CA TYR A 23 10.71 -5.63 -2.16
C TYR A 23 11.82 -4.59 -2.36
N GLU A 24 12.00 -4.15 -3.61
CA GLU A 24 12.60 -2.86 -3.92
C GLU A 24 11.56 -1.75 -3.71
N ILE A 25 11.93 -0.64 -3.05
CA ILE A 25 11.00 0.41 -2.64
C ILE A 25 11.27 1.72 -3.39
N ILE A 26 10.22 2.28 -3.98
CA ILE A 26 10.22 3.62 -4.56
C ILE A 26 9.26 4.49 -3.76
N GLU A 27 9.77 5.59 -3.21
CA GLU A 27 8.96 6.56 -2.47
C GLU A 27 8.30 7.55 -3.42
N GLU A 28 6.99 7.72 -3.26
CA GLU A 28 6.16 8.67 -4.00
C GLU A 28 6.41 8.71 -5.52
N PRO A 29 6.32 7.57 -6.25
CA PRO A 29 6.60 7.52 -7.67
C PRO A 29 5.60 8.37 -8.47
N LEU A 30 6.12 9.22 -9.36
CA LEU A 30 5.29 10.09 -10.21
C LEU A 30 4.55 9.31 -11.30
N TRP A 31 5.10 8.17 -11.72
CA TRP A 31 4.61 7.38 -12.85
C TRP A 31 4.56 5.91 -12.47
N PRO A 32 3.68 5.11 -13.11
CA PRO A 32 3.69 3.67 -12.94
C PRO A 32 5.07 3.07 -13.28
N PRO A 33 5.50 2.00 -12.59
CA PRO A 33 6.83 1.42 -12.76
C PRO A 33 7.05 0.79 -14.13
N ASN A 34 5.97 0.39 -14.81
CA ASN A 34 6.00 -0.20 -16.14
C ASN A 34 4.59 -0.18 -16.76
N ARG A 35 4.49 -0.63 -18.01
CA ARG A 35 3.24 -0.69 -18.78
C ARG A 35 2.17 -1.65 -18.24
N PHE A 36 2.52 -2.56 -17.33
CA PHE A 36 1.60 -3.58 -16.81
C PHE A 36 0.88 -3.13 -15.54
N VAL A 37 1.33 -2.03 -14.93
CA VAL A 37 0.64 -1.38 -13.82
C VAL A 37 0.13 -0.05 -14.35
N PHE A 38 -1.18 0.18 -14.27
CA PHE A 38 -1.76 1.42 -14.75
C PHE A 38 -2.46 2.20 -13.64
N TRP A 39 -2.13 3.49 -13.53
CA TRP A 39 -2.85 4.43 -12.69
C TRP A 39 -2.85 5.82 -13.32
N GLU A 40 -3.95 6.55 -13.15
CA GLU A 40 -4.09 7.95 -13.57
C GLU A 40 -4.30 8.84 -12.34
N ALA A 41 -3.63 10.00 -12.30
CA ALA A 41 -3.76 10.98 -11.21
C ALA A 41 -3.66 10.34 -9.80
N TYR A 42 -2.74 9.40 -9.65
CA TYR A 42 -2.45 8.67 -8.41
C TYR A 42 -0.95 8.65 -8.16
N ARG A 43 -0.55 8.85 -6.91
CA ARG A 43 0.84 8.81 -6.46
C ARG A 43 0.84 8.10 -5.12
N PRO A 44 1.18 6.80 -5.07
CA PRO A 44 1.23 6.08 -3.79
C PRO A 44 2.31 6.69 -2.90
N ASP A 45 2.18 6.56 -1.58
CA ASP A 45 3.23 7.00 -0.67
C ASP A 45 4.50 6.15 -0.85
N LEU A 46 4.32 4.84 -1.02
CA LEU A 46 5.39 3.92 -1.41
C LEU A 46 4.87 2.93 -2.45
N LEU A 47 5.77 2.57 -3.37
CA LEU A 47 5.62 1.46 -4.28
C LEU A 47 6.70 0.43 -3.97
N GLY A 48 6.26 -0.78 -3.62
CA GLY A 48 7.13 -1.96 -3.53
C GLY A 48 7.09 -2.76 -4.83
N LEU A 49 8.25 -3.24 -5.28
CA LEU A 49 8.43 -4.06 -6.46
C LEU A 49 9.15 -5.36 -6.11
N VAL A 50 8.58 -6.51 -6.50
CA VAL A 50 9.29 -7.78 -6.62
C VAL A 50 9.15 -8.26 -8.05
N ASN A 51 10.26 -8.37 -8.77
CA ASN A 51 10.28 -8.90 -10.13
C ASN A 51 11.43 -9.90 -10.28
N THR A 52 11.12 -11.17 -10.06
CA THR A 52 12.05 -12.30 -10.23
C THR A 52 11.52 -13.22 -11.32
N ASP A 53 12.27 -14.27 -11.63
CA ASP A 53 11.83 -15.24 -12.64
C ASP A 53 10.56 -16.00 -12.25
N VAL A 54 10.29 -16.09 -10.94
CA VAL A 54 9.20 -16.88 -10.36
C VAL A 54 8.09 -16.03 -9.73
N LYS A 55 8.34 -14.73 -9.51
CA LYS A 55 7.41 -13.86 -8.79
C LYS A 55 7.40 -12.45 -9.37
N GLU A 56 6.21 -11.98 -9.71
CA GLU A 56 5.96 -10.58 -10.06
C GLU A 56 4.88 -10.03 -9.13
N GLU A 57 5.27 -9.15 -8.21
CA GLU A 57 4.38 -8.62 -7.16
C GLU A 57 4.63 -7.12 -6.96
N TYR A 58 3.54 -6.39 -6.80
CA TYR A 58 3.52 -4.95 -6.61
C TYR A 58 2.81 -4.64 -5.29
N ALA A 59 3.40 -3.77 -4.46
CA ALA A 59 2.78 -3.28 -3.24
C ALA A 59 2.52 -1.77 -3.35
N LEU A 60 1.26 -1.36 -3.31
CA LEU A 60 0.87 0.04 -3.24
C LEU A 60 0.57 0.41 -1.79
N VAL A 61 1.29 1.39 -1.26
CA VAL A 61 1.17 1.80 0.14
C VAL A 61 0.58 3.20 0.22
N GLU A 62 -0.40 3.36 1.10
CA GLU A 62 -1.02 4.64 1.46
C GLU A 62 -0.94 4.85 2.97
N CYS A 63 -0.23 5.88 3.41
CA CYS A 63 -0.05 6.27 4.81
C CYS A 63 -1.05 7.37 5.19
N GLU A 64 -2.00 7.04 6.08
CA GLU A 64 -3.07 7.96 6.45
C GLU A 64 -3.02 8.32 7.93
N THR A 65 -2.46 9.49 8.23
CA THR A 65 -2.29 9.99 9.61
C THR A 65 -3.60 10.38 10.28
N LYS A 66 -4.64 10.70 9.49
CA LYS A 66 -5.98 11.08 9.97
C LYS A 66 -7.04 10.32 9.18
N PRO A 67 -7.11 8.99 9.32
CA PRO A 67 -7.95 8.17 8.48
C PRO A 67 -9.42 8.51 8.73
N ARG A 68 -10.18 8.63 7.64
CA ARG A 68 -11.63 8.76 7.62
C ARG A 68 -12.16 7.89 6.49
N THR A 69 -13.01 6.90 6.79
CA THR A 69 -13.48 5.92 5.80
C THR A 69 -13.98 6.56 4.51
N THR A 70 -14.82 7.60 4.61
CA THR A 70 -15.37 8.28 3.42
C THR A 70 -14.29 8.81 2.48
N ARG A 71 -13.21 9.37 3.03
CA ARG A 71 -12.06 9.86 2.27
C ARG A 71 -11.20 8.72 1.71
N LEU A 72 -11.08 7.62 2.46
CA LEU A 72 -10.28 6.46 2.03
C LEU A 72 -10.92 5.77 0.83
N LEU A 73 -12.24 5.62 0.81
CA LEU A 73 -12.97 5.00 -0.30
C LEU A 73 -12.89 5.81 -1.60
N THR A 74 -12.65 7.12 -1.52
CA THR A 74 -12.48 7.98 -2.69
C THR A 74 -11.05 8.00 -3.24
N LYS A 75 -10.10 7.29 -2.61
CA LYS A 75 -8.71 7.25 -3.09
C LYS A 75 -8.55 6.47 -4.39
N ASN A 76 -7.59 6.88 -5.20
CA ASN A 76 -7.30 6.23 -6.47
C ASN A 76 -6.53 4.90 -6.34
N ILE A 77 -6.05 4.52 -5.15
CA ILE A 77 -5.42 3.20 -4.92
C ILE A 77 -6.32 2.03 -5.35
N TRP A 78 -7.64 2.21 -5.27
CA TRP A 78 -8.64 1.20 -5.68
C TRP A 78 -8.76 1.06 -7.20
N ARG A 79 -8.28 2.05 -7.96
CA ARG A 79 -8.39 2.13 -9.43
C ARG A 79 -7.12 1.72 -10.15
N VAL A 80 -6.10 1.24 -9.42
CA VAL A 80 -4.89 0.71 -10.06
C VAL A 80 -5.20 -0.66 -10.66
N GLU A 81 -4.91 -0.80 -11.95
CA GLU A 81 -5.15 -2.00 -12.72
C GLU A 81 -3.83 -2.72 -13.00
N LEU A 82 -3.88 -4.06 -12.96
CA LEU A 82 -2.79 -4.92 -13.40
C LEU A 82 -3.17 -5.61 -14.70
N GLN A 83 -2.31 -5.48 -15.70
CA GLN A 83 -2.41 -6.29 -16.91
C GLN A 83 -1.71 -7.64 -16.70
N SER A 84 -2.43 -8.73 -16.95
CA SER A 84 -1.88 -10.08 -16.88
C SER A 84 -0.90 -10.33 -18.05
N LYS A 85 0.09 -11.20 -17.80
CA LYS A 85 0.97 -11.74 -18.84
C LYS A 85 0.57 -13.19 -19.13
N ILE A 86 0.95 -13.68 -20.31
CA ILE A 86 0.67 -15.07 -20.72
C ILE A 86 1.37 -16.06 -19.77
N ASP A 87 2.60 -15.74 -19.36
CA ASP A 87 3.45 -16.66 -18.58
C ASP A 87 3.49 -16.34 -17.07
N ARG A 88 2.89 -15.23 -16.65
CA ARG A 88 2.91 -14.76 -15.25
C ARG A 88 1.62 -14.07 -14.86
N GLN A 89 1.14 -14.37 -13.65
CA GLN A 89 0.05 -13.62 -13.03
C GLN A 89 0.63 -12.64 -12.01
N PRO A 90 0.80 -11.35 -12.37
CA PRO A 90 1.30 -10.37 -11.44
C PRO A 90 0.30 -10.19 -10.29
N ARG A 91 0.80 -10.05 -9.06
CA ARG A 91 -0.02 -9.82 -7.87
C ARG A 91 0.05 -8.37 -7.42
N LEU A 92 -1.10 -7.79 -7.09
CA LEU A 92 -1.18 -6.45 -6.49
C LEU A 92 -1.60 -6.56 -5.02
N ARG A 93 -0.77 -6.02 -4.14
CA ARG A 93 -1.12 -5.75 -2.74
C ARG A 93 -1.46 -4.28 -2.59
N ARG A 94 -2.61 -4.01 -1.99
CA ARG A 94 -3.00 -2.66 -1.57
C ARG A 94 -2.87 -2.62 -0.07
N ILE A 95 -2.06 -1.71 0.45
CA ILE A 95 -1.72 -1.61 1.86
C ILE A 95 -2.11 -0.22 2.36
N LEU A 96 -3.09 -0.17 3.25
CA LEU A 96 -3.46 1.03 3.97
C LEU A 96 -2.73 1.04 5.32
N VAL A 97 -1.88 2.03 5.53
CA VAL A 97 -1.13 2.22 6.77
C VAL A 97 -1.79 3.31 7.61
N VAL A 98 -2.10 3.01 8.87
CA VAL A 98 -2.69 3.97 9.81
C VAL A 98 -1.90 4.04 11.12
N PRO A 99 -1.94 5.18 11.84
CA PRO A 99 -1.31 5.27 13.14
C PRO A 99 -1.95 4.33 14.17
N ARG A 100 -1.16 3.92 15.16
CA ARG A 100 -1.66 3.28 16.38
C ARG A 100 -2.79 4.10 17.01
N GLY A 101 -3.85 3.41 17.45
CA GLY A 101 -5.05 4.03 18.03
C GLY A 101 -6.04 4.62 17.00
N LYS A 102 -5.75 4.54 15.69
CA LYS A 102 -6.68 5.00 14.64
C LYS A 102 -7.41 3.87 13.90
N LEU A 103 -7.13 2.61 14.24
CA LEU A 103 -7.80 1.46 13.65
C LEU A 103 -9.33 1.53 13.81
N GLY A 104 -9.83 1.96 14.97
CA GLY A 104 -11.27 2.08 15.23
C GLY A 104 -11.99 3.15 14.40
N ALA A 105 -11.26 4.01 13.68
CA ALA A 105 -11.83 4.98 12.76
C ALA A 105 -12.04 4.43 11.33
N LEU A 106 -11.61 3.19 11.08
CA LEU A 106 -11.75 2.51 9.79
C LEU A 106 -13.03 1.67 9.77
N ASP A 107 -13.71 1.67 8.63
CA ASP A 107 -14.76 0.70 8.36
C ASP A 107 -14.12 -0.68 8.16
N PRO A 108 -14.54 -1.72 8.90
CA PRO A 108 -14.05 -3.08 8.74
C PRO A 108 -14.13 -3.60 7.30
N LYS A 109 -15.06 -3.10 6.48
CA LYS A 109 -15.20 -3.47 5.06
C LYS A 109 -13.95 -3.18 4.25
N LEU A 110 -13.11 -2.21 4.64
CA LEU A 110 -11.84 -1.92 3.97
C LEU A 110 -10.91 -3.14 3.90
N ARG A 111 -11.05 -4.10 4.82
CA ARG A 111 -10.28 -5.35 4.83
C ARG A 111 -10.58 -6.31 3.68
N HIS A 112 -11.62 -6.06 2.88
CA HIS A 112 -11.88 -6.80 1.64
C HIS A 112 -11.13 -6.21 0.43
N PHE A 113 -10.63 -4.98 0.55
CA PHE A 113 -10.00 -4.25 -0.55
C PHE A 113 -8.50 -4.04 -0.35
N CYS A 114 -8.04 -4.03 0.91
CA CYS A 114 -6.64 -3.83 1.28
C CYS A 114 -6.24 -4.57 2.55
N GLU A 115 -4.95 -4.80 2.67
CA GLU A 115 -4.29 -5.05 3.96
C GLU A 115 -4.31 -3.76 4.79
N ILE A 116 -4.54 -3.89 6.10
CA ILE A 116 -4.46 -2.76 7.02
C ILE A 116 -3.22 -2.95 7.87
N TRP A 117 -2.28 -2.02 7.79
CA TRP A 117 -1.07 -2.02 8.60
C TRP A 117 -1.18 -0.90 9.63
N VAL A 118 -1.00 -1.22 10.91
CA VAL A 118 -1.00 -0.23 11.98
C VAL A 118 0.44 0.03 12.35
N ALA A 119 0.96 1.20 11.99
CA ALA A 119 2.33 1.58 12.23
C ALA A 119 2.44 2.66 13.31
N ASP A 120 3.52 2.61 14.08
CA ASP A 120 4.03 3.76 14.81
C ASP A 120 5.45 4.12 14.33
N LYS A 121 6.27 4.77 15.16
CA LYS A 121 7.62 5.18 14.75
C LYS A 121 8.62 4.02 14.69
N ALA A 122 8.32 2.89 15.32
CA ALA A 122 9.28 1.79 15.52
C ALA A 122 8.71 0.42 15.15
N ASP A 123 7.40 0.25 15.20
CA ASP A 123 6.77 -1.05 15.07
C ASP A 123 5.58 -1.03 14.10
N ILE A 124 5.21 -2.23 13.63
CA ILE A 124 4.13 -2.44 12.70
C ILE A 124 3.32 -3.69 13.03
N LEU A 125 2.01 -3.51 13.12
CA LEU A 125 1.04 -4.59 13.27
C LEU A 125 0.30 -4.78 11.94
N LYS A 126 0.45 -5.96 11.33
CA LYS A 126 -0.22 -6.30 10.06
C LYS A 126 -1.55 -6.97 10.35
N ILE A 127 -2.64 -6.38 9.85
CA ILE A 127 -3.98 -6.95 9.93
C ILE A 127 -4.29 -7.59 8.57
N PRO A 128 -4.45 -8.91 8.51
CA PRO A 128 -4.68 -9.61 7.24
C PRO A 128 -6.02 -9.20 6.62
N MET A 129 -6.11 -9.33 5.29
CA MET A 129 -7.39 -9.18 4.58
C MET A 129 -8.39 -10.24 5.03
N CYS A 130 -9.69 -9.92 4.91
CA CYS A 130 -10.72 -10.95 4.98
C CYS A 130 -10.69 -11.74 3.66
N LEU A 131 -10.64 -13.07 3.75
CA LEU A 131 -10.85 -13.90 2.57
C LEU A 131 -12.31 -13.72 2.12
N PRO A 132 -12.58 -13.62 0.80
CA PRO A 132 -13.95 -13.65 0.31
C PRO A 132 -14.60 -14.98 0.72
N SER A 133 -15.78 -14.88 1.34
CA SER A 133 -16.64 -16.00 1.72
C SER A 133 -17.15 -16.78 0.51
#